data_AF-A0AB33JZZ7-F1
#
_entry.id   AF-A0AB33JZZ7-F1
#
_cell.length_a   1.000
_cell.length_b   1.000
_cell.length_c   1.000
_cell.angle_alpha   90.00
_cell.angle_beta   90.00
_cell.angle_gamma   90.00
#
_symmetry.space_group_name_H-M   'P 1'
#
loop_
_entity.id
_entity.type
_entity.pdbx_description
1 polymer ?
#
loop_
_entity_poly.entity_id
_entity_poly.type
_entity_poly.pdbx_seq_one_letter_code
_entity_poly.pdbx_strand_id
1 'polypeptide(L)'
;MPIGTTAGDHLDEKGRIFYPGGITFTQESSRTTVELIPTRIRVMPEPGYSAGLHVNGQPVLEETMVAYTTPAEVLANAQPTFTGFRLKEVPFHITKDVAGLTRTYFGEGLQAHSLLGTLTPRFDYVPTK
;
A
#
# COMPACT_ATOMS: atom_id res chain seq x y z
N MET A 1 5.74 5.33 9.68
CA MET A 1 4.49 6.10 9.52
C MET A 1 3.33 5.12 9.50
N PRO A 2 2.35 5.21 10.41
CA PRO A 2 1.13 4.41 10.29
C PRO A 2 0.24 5.01 9.20
N ILE A 3 -0.07 4.22 8.16
CA ILE A 3 -1.14 4.52 7.22
C ILE A 3 -2.42 4.04 7.90
N GLY A 4 -3.31 4.96 8.29
CA GLY A 4 -4.56 4.67 8.98
C GLY A 4 -5.67 5.57 8.46
N THR A 5 -6.90 5.05 8.43
CA THR A 5 -8.01 5.65 7.67
C THR A 5 -9.26 5.57 8.53
N THR A 6 -9.99 6.69 8.54
CA THR A 6 -11.22 6.95 9.32
C THR A 6 -12.35 7.40 8.40
N ALA A 7 -12.24 7.20 7.09
CA ALA A 7 -13.22 7.64 6.09
C ALA A 7 -14.03 6.43 5.60
N GLY A 8 -15.28 6.67 5.18
CA GLY A 8 -16.24 5.70 4.64
C GLY A 8 -15.77 5.08 3.33
N ASP A 9 -14.72 4.30 3.43
CA ASP A 9 -13.91 3.77 2.37
C ASP A 9 -14.61 2.55 1.77
N HIS A 10 -15.20 2.71 0.58
CA HIS A 10 -15.87 1.64 -0.14
C HIS A 10 -14.85 0.79 -0.92
N LEU A 11 -15.07 -0.53 -0.94
CA LEU A 11 -14.37 -1.42 -1.85
C LEU A 11 -14.84 -1.16 -3.27
N ASP A 12 -13.89 -0.94 -4.19
CA ASP A 12 -14.17 -0.97 -5.62
C ASP A 12 -14.49 -2.40 -6.10
N GLU A 13 -14.88 -2.53 -7.38
CA GLU A 13 -15.21 -3.81 -8.02
C GLU A 13 -14.06 -4.84 -7.96
N LYS A 14 -12.82 -4.40 -7.68
CA LYS A 14 -11.64 -5.24 -7.56
C LYS A 14 -11.26 -5.54 -6.11
N GLY A 15 -12.11 -5.19 -5.14
CA GLY A 15 -11.86 -5.43 -3.72
C GLY A 15 -10.76 -4.54 -3.15
N ARG A 16 -10.65 -3.31 -3.63
CA ARG A 16 -9.61 -2.35 -3.21
C ARG A 16 -10.23 -1.09 -2.66
N ILE A 17 -9.49 -0.45 -1.77
CA ILE A 17 -9.86 0.83 -1.18
C ILE A 17 -8.95 1.89 -1.77
N PHE A 18 -9.56 2.92 -2.34
CA PHE A 18 -8.84 4.05 -2.94
C PHE A 18 -8.36 5.04 -1.88
N TYR A 19 -7.08 5.40 -1.95
CA TYR A 19 -6.51 6.49 -1.18
C TYR A 19 -5.99 7.57 -2.12
N PRO A 20 -6.48 8.82 -2.00
CA PRO A 20 -6.00 9.92 -2.83
C PRO A 20 -4.55 10.34 -2.49
N GLY A 21 -4.00 9.83 -1.37
CA GLY A 21 -2.63 10.07 -0.96
C GLY A 21 -1.60 9.32 -1.80
N GLY A 22 -0.34 9.72 -1.63
CA GLY A 22 0.81 9.22 -2.37
C GLY A 22 2.07 9.09 -1.52
N ILE A 23 3.08 8.40 -2.06
CA ILE A 23 4.44 8.41 -1.52
C ILE A 23 5.37 8.95 -2.58
N THR A 24 6.16 9.97 -2.27
CA THR A 24 7.18 10.51 -3.17
C THR A 24 8.56 10.20 -2.59
N PHE A 25 9.39 9.54 -3.39
CA PHE A 25 10.81 9.31 -3.12
C PHE A 25 11.64 10.26 -3.98
N THR A 26 12.52 11.02 -3.35
CA THR A 26 13.44 11.92 -4.05
C THR A 26 14.87 11.46 -3.78
N GLN A 27 15.64 11.26 -4.85
CA GLN A 27 17.08 11.04 -4.76
C GLN A 27 17.82 12.28 -5.24
N GLU A 28 18.44 13.00 -4.30
CA GLU A 28 19.10 14.27 -4.58
C GLU A 28 20.29 14.13 -5.54
N SER A 29 21.07 13.05 -5.43
CA SER A 29 22.28 12.83 -6.23
C SER A 29 21.99 12.71 -7.74
N SER A 30 20.88 12.07 -8.10
CA SER A 30 20.45 11.89 -9.49
C SER A 30 19.37 12.89 -9.91
N ARG A 31 18.85 13.70 -8.97
CA ARG A 31 17.65 14.54 -9.13
C ARG A 31 16.43 13.74 -9.62
N THR A 32 16.38 12.45 -9.29
CA THR A 32 15.28 11.58 -9.68
C THR A 32 14.18 11.61 -8.63
N THR A 33 12.95 11.80 -9.08
CA THR A 33 11.75 11.70 -8.25
C THR A 33 10.92 10.51 -8.70
N VAL A 34 10.57 9.63 -7.77
CA VAL A 34 9.65 8.51 -7.99
C VAL A 34 8.41 8.73 -7.14
N GLU A 35 7.25 8.82 -7.77
CA GLU A 35 5.98 9.03 -7.10
C GLU A 35 5.11 7.78 -7.22
N LEU A 36 4.56 7.36 -6.09
CA LEU A 36 3.58 6.30 -5.98
C LEU A 36 2.20 6.92 -5.80
N ILE A 37 1.52 7.22 -6.91
CA ILE A 37 0.21 7.88 -6.96
C ILE A 37 -0.61 7.40 -8.17
N PRO A 38 -1.94 7.26 -8.04
CA PRO A 38 -2.71 7.19 -6.79
C PRO A 38 -2.51 5.84 -6.09
N THR A 39 -2.84 5.75 -4.79
CA THR A 39 -2.55 4.57 -3.96
C THR A 39 -3.82 3.81 -3.58
N ARG A 40 -3.69 2.50 -3.36
CA ARG A 40 -4.82 1.61 -3.05
C ARG A 40 -4.41 0.54 -2.06
N ILE A 41 -5.28 0.27 -1.09
CA ILE A 41 -5.16 -0.93 -0.24
C ILE A 41 -5.99 -2.02 -0.89
N ARG A 42 -5.36 -3.14 -1.25
CA ARG A 42 -6.00 -4.33 -1.78
C ARG A 42 -6.38 -5.23 -0.61
N VAL A 43 -7.64 -5.64 -0.54
CA VAL A 43 -8.15 -6.52 0.52
C VAL A 43 -8.19 -7.97 0.02
N MET A 44 -8.59 -8.21 -1.23
CA MET A 44 -8.63 -9.54 -1.87
C MET A 44 -8.36 -9.43 -3.38
N PRO A 45 -7.98 -10.52 -4.09
CA PRO A 45 -7.58 -11.83 -3.53
C PRO A 45 -6.17 -11.82 -2.92
N GLU A 46 -5.30 -10.94 -3.38
CA GLU A 46 -3.96 -10.74 -2.82
C GLU A 46 -3.96 -9.44 -2.00
N PRO A 47 -3.93 -9.54 -0.67
CA PRO A 47 -3.92 -8.37 0.17
C PRO A 47 -2.56 -7.66 0.04
N GLY A 48 -2.61 -6.33 -0.05
CA GLY A 48 -1.41 -5.58 -0.40
C GLY A 48 -1.70 -4.12 -0.66
N TYR A 49 -0.66 -3.42 -1.07
CA TYR A 49 -0.66 -1.99 -1.32
C TYR A 49 -0.20 -1.80 -2.75
N SER A 50 -1.08 -1.23 -3.59
CA SER A 50 -0.78 -0.92 -4.98
C SER A 50 -0.79 0.58 -5.21
N ALA A 51 0.00 1.03 -6.18
CA ALA A 51 0.03 2.43 -6.57
C ALA A 51 0.37 2.57 -8.06
N GLY A 52 -0.08 3.66 -8.68
CA GLY A 52 0.51 4.11 -9.93
C GLY A 52 1.95 4.57 -9.72
N LEU A 53 2.79 4.45 -10.74
CA LEU A 53 4.21 4.80 -10.68
C LEU A 53 4.50 5.92 -11.66
N HIS A 54 4.96 7.04 -11.14
CA HIS A 54 5.48 8.14 -11.94
C HIS A 54 6.96 8.33 -11.65
N VAL A 55 7.74 8.62 -12.69
CA VAL A 55 9.17 8.94 -12.57
C VAL A 55 9.41 10.28 -13.22
N ASN A 56 9.96 11.24 -12.46
CA ASN A 56 10.15 12.62 -12.89
C ASN A 56 8.88 13.24 -13.49
N GLY A 57 7.72 12.95 -12.88
CA GLY A 57 6.40 13.41 -13.30
C GLY A 57 5.81 12.68 -14.52
N GLN A 58 6.53 11.73 -15.13
CA GLN A 58 6.02 10.92 -16.25
C GLN A 58 5.41 9.62 -15.74
N PRO A 59 4.18 9.25 -16.15
CA PRO A 59 3.59 7.97 -15.78
C PRO A 59 4.37 6.82 -16.44
N VAL A 60 4.82 5.87 -15.64
CA VAL A 60 5.53 4.66 -16.09
C VAL A 60 4.61 3.44 -16.02
N LEU A 61 3.83 3.33 -14.94
CA LEU A 61 2.83 2.28 -14.75
C LEU A 61 1.56 2.88 -14.16
N GLU A 62 0.40 2.49 -14.68
CA GLU A 62 -0.89 2.91 -14.12
C GLU A 62 -1.13 2.32 -12.73
N GLU A 63 -0.66 1.09 -12.49
CA GLU A 63 -0.73 0.42 -11.20
C GLU A 63 0.29 -0.71 -11.09
N THR A 64 0.99 -0.78 -9.96
CA THR A 64 1.86 -1.90 -9.59
C THR A 64 1.64 -2.26 -8.13
N MET A 65 1.86 -3.53 -7.78
CA MET A 65 1.88 -3.95 -6.37
C MET A 65 3.19 -3.47 -5.75
N VAL A 66 3.09 -2.53 -4.81
CA VAL A 66 4.24 -1.93 -4.15
C VAL A 66 4.69 -2.78 -2.98
N ALA A 67 3.73 -3.25 -2.19
CA ALA A 67 3.99 -4.14 -1.08
C ALA A 67 2.86 -5.15 -0.91
N TYR A 68 3.19 -6.34 -0.42
CA TYR A 68 2.23 -7.40 -0.16
C TYR A 68 2.14 -7.70 1.34
N THR A 69 1.01 -8.26 1.74
CA THR A 69 0.85 -8.97 3.01
C THR A 69 0.26 -10.35 2.69
N THR A 70 0.35 -11.29 3.62
CA THR A 70 -0.29 -12.59 3.49
C THR A 70 -1.65 -12.61 4.21
N PRO A 71 -2.62 -13.45 3.76
CA PRO A 71 -3.85 -13.67 4.50
C PRO A 71 -3.60 -14.14 5.96
N ALA A 72 -2.54 -14.91 6.18
CA ALA A 72 -2.16 -15.36 7.52
C ALA A 72 -1.75 -14.19 8.43
N GLU A 73 -0.96 -13.24 7.93
CA GLU A 73 -0.58 -12.03 8.69
C GLU A 73 -1.76 -11.12 8.98
N VAL A 74 -2.70 -11.00 8.03
CA VAL A 74 -3.95 -10.25 8.23
C VAL A 74 -4.80 -10.90 9.33
N LEU A 75 -5.02 -12.21 9.25
CA LEU A 75 -5.82 -12.95 10.23
C LEU A 75 -5.18 -12.95 11.62
N ALA A 76 -3.86 -13.11 11.71
CA ALA A 76 -3.13 -13.09 12.99
C ALA A 76 -3.25 -11.74 13.72
N ASN A 77 -3.51 -10.66 12.99
CA ASN A 77 -3.63 -9.30 13.52
C ASN A 77 -5.07 -8.77 13.55
N ALA A 78 -6.05 -9.57 13.12
CA ALA A 78 -7.45 -9.19 13.11
C ALA A 78 -8.04 -9.20 14.54
N GLN A 79 -8.69 -8.10 14.90
CA GLN A 79 -9.38 -7.92 16.17
C GLN A 79 -10.83 -7.55 15.88
N PRO A 80 -11.79 -8.48 16.08
CA PRO A 80 -13.19 -8.15 15.94
C PRO A 80 -13.59 -7.09 16.97
N THR A 81 -14.47 -6.17 16.57
CA THR A 81 -15.09 -5.17 17.44
C THR A 81 -16.60 -5.34 17.38
N PHE A 82 -17.34 -4.70 18.31
CA PHE A 82 -18.81 -4.80 18.32
C PHE A 82 -19.45 -4.29 17.02
N THR A 83 -18.80 -3.33 16.36
CA THR A 83 -19.30 -2.65 15.17
C THR A 83 -18.43 -2.94 13.95
N GLY A 84 -17.54 -3.94 13.95
CA GLY A 84 -16.56 -4.07 12.86
C GLY A 84 -15.37 -4.96 13.18
N PHE A 85 -14.21 -4.59 12.65
CA PHE A 85 -12.93 -5.20 12.96
C PHE A 85 -11.78 -4.20 12.79
N ARG A 86 -10.73 -4.39 13.57
CA ARG A 86 -9.47 -3.64 13.49
C ARG A 86 -8.36 -4.60 13.09
N LEU A 87 -7.39 -4.15 12.30
CA LEU A 87 -6.11 -4.88 12.19
C LEU A 87 -5.07 -4.13 13.02
N LYS A 88 -4.42 -4.84 13.96
CA LYS A 88 -3.52 -4.20 14.93
C LYS A 88 -2.25 -3.69 14.26
N GLU A 89 -1.49 -4.58 13.63
CA GLU A 89 -0.25 -4.30 12.90
C GLU A 89 -0.08 -5.33 11.77
N VAL A 90 -0.52 -4.99 10.56
CA VAL A 90 -0.32 -5.87 9.39
C VAL A 90 0.95 -5.43 8.67
N PRO A 91 2.00 -6.27 8.58
CA PRO A 91 3.23 -5.92 7.91
C PRO A 91 3.05 -5.90 6.39
N PHE A 92 3.63 -4.91 5.74
CA PHE A 92 3.69 -4.80 4.28
C PHE A 92 5.13 -4.97 3.82
N HIS A 93 5.34 -5.94 2.95
CA HIS A 93 6.67 -6.31 2.46
C HIS A 93 6.85 -5.84 1.01
N ILE A 94 7.96 -5.20 0.71
CA ILE A 94 8.29 -4.69 -0.64
C ILE A 94 8.25 -5.82 -1.66
N THR A 95 7.59 -5.60 -2.80
CA THR A 95 7.60 -6.55 -3.91
C THR A 95 8.93 -6.56 -4.66
N LYS A 96 9.22 -7.66 -5.36
CA LYS A 96 10.40 -7.75 -6.23
C LYS A 96 10.38 -6.71 -7.35
N ASP A 97 9.20 -6.39 -7.86
CA ASP A 97 9.04 -5.44 -8.96
C ASP A 97 9.44 -4.03 -8.54
N VAL A 98 8.96 -3.56 -7.38
CA VAL A 98 9.33 -2.24 -6.86
C VAL A 98 10.79 -2.19 -6.40
N ALA A 99 11.31 -3.28 -5.83
CA ALA A 99 12.75 -3.38 -5.55
C ALA A 99 13.60 -3.24 -6.83
N GLY A 100 13.19 -3.90 -7.93
CA GLY A 100 13.86 -3.80 -9.23
C GLY A 100 13.78 -2.40 -9.83
N LEU A 101 12.60 -1.76 -9.77
CA LEU A 101 12.40 -0.39 -10.25
C LEU A 101 13.25 0.61 -9.47
N THR A 102 13.19 0.57 -8.15
CA THR A 102 13.98 1.48 -7.31
C THR A 102 15.47 1.27 -7.50
N ARG A 103 15.94 0.03 -7.68
CA ARG A 103 17.33 -0.27 -8.02
C ARG A 103 17.74 0.34 -9.38
N THR A 104 16.84 0.31 -10.36
CA THR A 104 17.08 0.87 -11.70
C THR A 104 17.25 2.39 -11.65
N TYR A 105 16.46 3.09 -10.82
CA TYR A 105 16.48 4.55 -10.74
C TYR A 105 17.41 5.12 -9.66
N PHE A 106 17.69 4.35 -8.61
CA PHE A 106 18.41 4.84 -7.43
C PHE A 106 19.73 4.11 -7.12
N GLY A 107 20.06 3.03 -7.85
CA GLY A 107 21.26 2.22 -7.59
C GLY A 107 21.06 1.29 -6.39
N GLU A 108 21.34 1.75 -5.17
CA GLU A 108 20.99 1.00 -3.95
C GLU A 108 19.51 1.22 -3.62
N GLY A 109 18.65 0.54 -4.39
CA GLY A 109 17.19 0.61 -4.24
C GLY A 109 16.66 -0.13 -3.00
N LEU A 110 15.34 -0.17 -2.88
CA LEU A 110 14.67 -0.92 -1.81
C LEU A 110 14.96 -2.42 -1.95
N GLN A 111 15.14 -3.10 -0.82
CA GLN A 111 15.32 -4.54 -0.81
C GLN A 111 13.97 -5.26 -0.95
N ALA A 112 13.91 -6.27 -1.82
CA ALA A 112 12.73 -7.11 -1.95
C ALA A 112 12.44 -7.83 -0.63
N HIS A 113 11.16 -7.98 -0.28
CA HIS A 113 10.66 -8.58 0.95
C HIS A 113 11.03 -7.83 2.24
N SER A 114 11.70 -6.67 2.14
CA SER A 114 11.94 -5.83 3.31
C SER A 114 10.63 -5.19 3.78
N LEU A 115 10.54 -4.90 5.08
CA LEU A 115 9.38 -4.25 5.67
C LEU A 115 9.29 -2.81 5.15
N LEU A 116 8.24 -2.52 4.37
CA LEU A 116 7.88 -1.15 3.99
C LEU A 116 7.28 -0.40 5.18
N GLY A 117 6.44 -1.09 5.94
CA GLY A 117 5.75 -0.54 7.10
C GLY A 117 4.61 -1.44 7.56
N THR A 118 3.82 -0.94 8.51
CA THR A 118 2.67 -1.65 9.05
C THR A 118 1.39 -0.85 8.83
N LEU A 119 0.33 -1.54 8.43
CA LEU A 119 -1.01 -0.98 8.33
C LEU A 119 -1.79 -1.28 9.60
N THR A 120 -2.48 -0.27 10.14
CA THR A 120 -3.29 -0.39 11.37
C THR A 120 -4.71 0.14 11.14
N PRO A 121 -5.47 -0.44 10.18
CA PRO A 121 -6.78 0.06 9.80
C PRO A 121 -7.85 -0.35 10.80
N ARG A 122 -8.92 0.46 10.85
CA ARG A 122 -10.16 0.15 11.55
C ARG A 122 -11.29 0.17 10.54
N PHE A 123 -12.02 -0.93 10.45
CA PHE A 123 -13.19 -1.07 9.59
C PHE A 123 -14.42 -1.13 10.48
N ASP A 124 -15.29 -0.12 10.36
CA ASP A 124 -16.58 -0.10 11.03
C ASP A 124 -17.68 -0.48 10.02
N TYR A 125 -18.57 -1.39 10.41
CA TYR A 125 -19.82 -1.67 9.71
C TYR A 125 -20.70 -0.43 9.79
N VAL A 126 -20.98 0.17 8.64
CA VAL A 126 -21.96 1.26 8.54
C VAL A 126 -23.32 0.61 8.29
N PRO A 127 -24.30 0.73 9.21
CA PRO A 127 -25.63 0.21 8.97
C PRO A 127 -26.24 0.93 7.77
N THR A 128 -26.45 0.23 6.66
CA THR A 128 -27.25 0.74 5.56
C THR A 128 -28.72 0.54 5.91
N LYS A 129 -29.53 1.60 5.75
CA LYS A 129 -31.00 1.52 5.87
C LYS A 129 -31.60 0.62 4.80
#